data_AF-A0A973JVS3-F1
#
_entry.id   AF-A0A973JVS3-F1
#
_cell.length_a   1.000
_cell.length_b   1.000
_cell.length_c   1.000
_cell.angle_alpha   90.00
_cell.angle_beta   90.00
_cell.angle_gamma   90.00
#
_symmetry.space_group_name_H-M   'P 1'
#
loop_
_entity.id
_entity.type
_entity.pdbx_description
1 polymer ?
#
loop_
_entity_poly.entity_id
_entity_poly.type
_entity_poly.pdbx_seq_one_letter_code
_entity_poly.pdbx_strand_id
1 'polypeptide(L)'
;MSTDTTLDQLATQIGLPTALVRDLFDLGLISLSAAHHEGDLRELRRARRLRDDLELPHAAITIILRLRQRTVALQREVSQLRSAARATPSTPTRGAWSEAEWLILNELA
;
A
#
# COMPACT_ATOMS: atom_id res chain seq x y z
N MET A 1 24.66 12.28 -13.34
CA MET A 1 23.58 13.29 -13.41
C MET A 1 23.10 13.57 -12.00
N SER A 2 22.90 14.84 -11.63
CA SER A 2 22.32 15.21 -10.34
C SER A 2 20.82 14.86 -10.33
N THR A 3 20.29 14.47 -9.17
CA THR A 3 18.86 14.14 -8.96
C THR A 3 17.93 15.26 -9.40
N ASP A 4 18.32 16.51 -9.13
CA ASP A 4 17.59 17.71 -9.50
C ASP A 4 17.38 17.82 -11.02
N THR A 5 18.43 17.56 -11.81
CA THR A 5 18.35 17.58 -13.27
C THR A 5 17.41 16.48 -13.79
N THR A 6 17.39 15.32 -13.15
CA THR A 6 16.49 14.22 -13.51
C THR A 6 15.03 14.56 -13.20
N LEU A 7 14.76 15.19 -12.04
CA LEU A 7 13.41 15.62 -11.65
C LEU A 7 12.86 16.69 -12.60
N ASP A 8 13.69 17.65 -13.03
CA ASP A 8 13.30 18.68 -14.00
C ASP A 8 12.93 18.10 -15.37
N GLN A 9 13.76 17.16 -15.86
CA GLN A 9 13.49 16.46 -17.12
C GLN A 9 12.18 15.68 -17.04
N LEU A 10 11.96 14.97 -15.92
CA LEU A 10 10.75 14.20 -15.69
C LEU A 10 9.51 15.10 -15.60
N ALA A 11 9.61 16.22 -14.88
CA ALA A 11 8.54 17.21 -14.77
C ALA A 11 8.15 17.75 -16.16
N THR A 12 9.15 18.09 -16.98
CA THR A 12 8.96 18.54 -18.35
C THR A 12 8.28 17.46 -19.21
N GLN A 13 8.75 16.22 -19.15
CA GLN A 13 8.22 15.10 -19.93
C GLN A 13 6.75 14.79 -19.60
N ILE A 14 6.40 14.82 -18.31
CA ILE A 14 5.03 14.55 -17.87
C ILE A 14 4.14 15.80 -18.01
N GLY A 15 4.74 16.98 -18.12
CA GLY A 15 4.05 18.27 -18.17
C GLY A 15 3.57 18.75 -16.80
N LEU A 16 4.26 18.37 -15.71
CA LEU A 16 3.98 18.79 -14.33
C LEU A 16 4.93 19.92 -13.89
N PRO A 17 4.55 20.75 -12.89
CA PRO A 17 5.49 21.72 -12.33
C PRO A 17 6.62 20.97 -11.61
N THR A 18 7.87 21.38 -11.80
CA THR A 18 9.04 20.79 -11.10
C THR A 18 8.81 20.71 -9.60
N ALA A 19 8.28 21.77 -8.99
CA ALA A 19 8.05 21.82 -7.54
C ALA A 19 7.16 20.68 -7.06
N LEU A 20 6.10 20.35 -7.80
CA LEU A 20 5.23 19.22 -7.48
C LEU A 20 5.96 17.89 -7.61
N VAL A 21 6.72 17.68 -8.68
CA VAL A 21 7.47 16.42 -8.87
C VAL A 21 8.52 16.24 -7.77
N ARG A 22 9.17 17.33 -7.35
CA ARG A 22 10.12 17.34 -6.24
C ARG A 22 9.44 17.00 -4.91
N ASP A 23 8.30 17.62 -4.61
CA ASP A 23 7.53 17.30 -3.39
C ASP A 23 7.07 15.84 -3.36
N LEU A 24 6.63 15.29 -4.51
CA LEU A 24 6.27 13.87 -4.60
C LEU A 24 7.48 12.95 -4.34
N PHE A 25 8.66 13.34 -4.81
CA PHE A 25 9.90 12.61 -4.55
C PHE A 25 10.30 12.69 -3.08
N ASP A 26 10.32 13.89 -2.51
CA ASP A 26 10.71 14.14 -1.11
C ASP A 26 9.78 13.45 -0.11
N LEU A 27 8.49 13.33 -0.45
CA LEU A 27 7.50 12.60 0.34
C LEU A 27 7.54 11.08 0.14
N GLY A 28 8.42 10.58 -0.74
CA GLY A 28 8.54 9.15 -1.05
C GLY A 28 7.34 8.59 -1.82
N LEU A 29 6.56 9.43 -2.50
CA LEU A 29 5.47 9.01 -3.38
C LEU A 29 5.99 8.48 -4.72
N ILE A 30 7.21 8.90 -5.10
CA ILE A 30 8.00 8.37 -6.21
C ILE A 30 9.45 8.16 -5.75
N SER A 31 10.19 7.25 -6.40
CA SER A 31 11.57 6.90 -5.98
C SER A 31 12.63 7.07 -7.09
N LEU A 32 12.21 7.22 -8.35
CA LEU A 32 13.06 7.28 -9.55
C LEU A 32 13.98 6.07 -9.75
N SER A 33 13.77 4.99 -9.01
CA SER A 33 14.54 3.76 -9.15
C SER A 33 13.98 2.92 -10.31
N ALA A 34 14.86 2.19 -11.01
CA ALA A 34 14.45 1.33 -12.12
C ALA A 34 13.38 0.29 -11.70
N ALA A 35 13.46 -0.22 -10.48
CA ALA A 35 12.51 -1.18 -9.92
C ALA A 35 11.08 -0.62 -9.76
N HIS A 36 10.93 0.70 -9.62
CA HIS A 36 9.65 1.35 -9.36
C HIS A 36 9.16 2.22 -10.51
N HIS A 37 9.89 2.24 -11.64
CA HIS A 37 9.69 3.19 -12.73
C HIS A 37 8.23 3.28 -13.21
N GLU A 38 7.56 2.15 -13.48
CA GLU A 38 6.16 2.18 -13.94
C GLU A 38 5.16 2.52 -12.81
N GLY A 39 5.51 2.27 -11.55
CA GLY A 39 4.73 2.72 -10.39
C GLY A 39 4.77 4.24 -10.27
N ASP A 40 5.97 4.79 -10.36
CA ASP A 40 6.25 6.23 -10.28
C ASP A 40 5.56 6.98 -11.44
N LEU A 41 5.67 6.48 -12.67
CA LEU A 41 4.96 7.04 -13.83
C LEU A 41 3.45 7.03 -13.65
N ARG A 42 2.89 5.98 -13.02
CA ARG A 42 1.46 5.92 -12.73
C ARG A 42 1.03 6.96 -11.71
N GLU A 43 1.82 7.20 -10.66
CA GLU A 43 1.53 8.28 -9.70
C GLU A 43 1.66 9.66 -10.35
N LEU A 44 2.67 9.89 -11.18
CA LEU A 44 2.83 11.15 -11.91
C LEU A 44 1.67 11.42 -12.89
N ARG A 45 1.20 10.40 -13.62
CA ARG A 45 -0.01 10.52 -14.45
C ARG A 45 -1.26 10.83 -13.62
N ARG A 46 -1.37 10.32 -12.39
CA ARG A 46 -2.47 10.69 -11.48
C ARG A 46 -2.37 12.13 -11.02
N ALA A 47 -1.18 12.56 -10.59
CA ALA A 47 -0.94 13.95 -10.21
C ALA A 47 -1.33 14.91 -11.33
N ARG A 48 -0.97 14.57 -12.57
CA ARG A 48 -1.36 15.34 -13.76
C ARG A 48 -2.88 15.43 -13.92
N ARG A 49 -3.61 14.32 -13.84
CA ARG A 49 -5.07 14.34 -13.93
C ARG A 49 -5.73 15.13 -12.80
N LEU A 50 -5.23 15.01 -11.58
CA LEU A 50 -5.74 15.79 -10.45
C LEU A 50 -5.55 17.30 -10.67
N ARG A 51 -4.46 17.71 -11.34
CA ARG A 51 -4.22 19.10 -11.71
C ARG A 51 -5.04 19.53 -12.92
N ASP A 52 -5.02 18.76 -14.00
CA ASP A 52 -5.54 19.16 -15.32
C ASP A 52 -7.05 18.96 -15.41
N ASP A 53 -7.58 17.87 -14.84
CA ASP A 53 -8.99 17.51 -14.96
C ASP A 53 -9.83 18.09 -13.82
N LEU A 54 -9.24 18.22 -12.62
CA LEU A 54 -9.92 18.68 -11.41
C LEU A 54 -9.42 20.04 -10.91
N GLU A 55 -8.46 20.66 -11.60
CA GLU A 55 -7.91 21.98 -11.28
C GLU A 55 -7.47 22.14 -9.83
N LEU A 56 -7.01 21.04 -9.21
CA LEU A 56 -6.67 21.06 -7.79
C LEU A 56 -5.37 21.82 -7.54
N PRO A 57 -5.30 22.59 -6.45
CA PRO A 57 -4.07 23.25 -6.06
C PRO A 57 -3.03 22.20 -5.64
N HIS A 58 -1.75 22.54 -5.82
CA HIS A 58 -0.61 21.69 -5.50
C HIS A 58 -0.78 20.99 -4.13
N ALA A 59 -1.00 21.74 -3.05
CA ALA A 59 -1.13 21.17 -1.71
C ALA A 59 -2.22 20.08 -1.61
N ALA A 60 -3.35 20.26 -2.29
CA ALA A 60 -4.43 19.27 -2.30
C ALA A 60 -4.03 18.00 -3.04
N ILE A 61 -3.35 18.12 -4.19
CA ILE A 61 -2.83 16.97 -4.95
C ILE A 61 -1.92 16.12 -4.06
N THR A 62 -0.97 16.76 -3.39
CA THR A 62 0.00 16.08 -2.52
C THR A 62 -0.69 15.35 -1.37
N ILE A 63 -1.65 15.98 -0.71
CA ILE A 63 -2.45 15.35 0.37
C ILE A 63 -3.22 14.15 -0.16
N ILE A 64 -3.92 14.29 -1.29
CA ILE A 64 -4.75 13.23 -1.88
C ILE A 64 -3.91 12.01 -2.23
N LEU A 65 -2.76 12.21 -2.88
CA LEU A 65 -1.88 11.11 -3.27
C LEU A 65 -1.30 10.39 -2.04
N ARG A 66 -0.98 11.13 -0.97
CA ARG A 66 -0.52 10.54 0.29
C ARG A 66 -1.60 9.72 0.98
N LEU A 67 -2.81 10.27 1.09
CA LEU A 67 -3.96 9.55 1.66
C LEU A 67 -4.28 8.29 0.86
N ARG A 68 -4.18 8.39 -0.47
CA ARG A 68 -4.34 7.24 -1.36
C ARG A 68 -3.31 6.16 -1.09
N GLN A 69 -2.01 6.49 -1.04
CA GLN A 69 -0.95 5.52 -0.78
C GLN A 69 -1.18 4.83 0.56
N ARG A 70 -1.53 5.59 1.60
CA ARG A 70 -1.86 5.03 2.92
C ARG A 70 -3.07 4.10 2.87
N THR A 71 -4.13 4.48 2.16
CA THR A 71 -5.34 3.66 2.01
C THR A 71 -5.03 2.35 1.30
N VAL A 72 -4.23 2.37 0.23
CA VAL A 72 -3.81 1.15 -0.48
C VAL A 72 -2.97 0.25 0.41
N ALA A 73 -2.04 0.81 1.19
CA ALA A 73 -1.24 0.04 2.15
C ALA A 73 -2.14 -0.65 3.20
N LEU A 74 -3.06 0.10 3.80
CA LEU A 74 -4.03 -0.44 4.76
C LEU A 74 -4.93 -1.52 4.15
N GLN A 75 -5.39 -1.35 2.91
CA GLN A 75 -6.17 -2.36 2.21
C GLN A 75 -5.40 -3.66 1.99
N ARG A 76 -4.09 -3.56 1.70
CA ARG A 76 -3.22 -4.74 1.57
C ARG A 76 -3.03 -5.43 2.92
N GLU A 77 -2.74 -4.68 3.98
CA GLU A 77 -2.64 -5.21 5.35
C GLU A 77 -3.92 -5.95 5.76
N VAL A 78 -5.09 -5.33 5.58
CA VAL A 78 -6.39 -5.95 5.86
C VAL A 78 -6.60 -7.22 5.02
N SER A 79 -6.21 -7.21 3.75
CA SER A 79 -6.33 -8.39 2.88
C SER A 79 -5.44 -9.54 3.34
N GLN A 80 -4.21 -9.23 3.76
CA GLN A 80 -3.27 -10.21 4.33
C GLN A 80 -3.80 -10.78 5.64
N LEU A 81 -4.28 -9.94 6.56
CA LEU A 81 -4.87 -10.36 7.84
C LEU A 81 -6.09 -11.27 7.63
N ARG A 82 -6.98 -10.91 6.69
CA ARG A 82 -8.15 -11.74 6.33
C ARG A 82 -7.74 -13.08 5.75
N SER A 83 -6.69 -13.12 4.94
CA SER A 83 -6.18 -14.38 4.37
C SER A 83 -5.51 -15.25 5.45
N ALA A 84 -4.74 -14.66 6.36
CA ALA A 84 -4.16 -15.38 7.49
C ALA A 84 -5.22 -15.96 8.44
N ALA A 85 -6.27 -15.19 8.75
CA ALA A 85 -7.37 -15.64 9.58
C ALA A 85 -8.14 -16.83 8.96
N ARG A 86 -8.32 -16.84 7.64
CA ARG A 86 -8.93 -17.97 6.92
C ARG A 86 -8.01 -19.18 6.79
N ALA A 87 -6.71 -18.94 6.67
CA ALA A 87 -5.70 -20.00 6.56
C ALA A 87 -5.40 -20.68 7.90
N THR A 88 -5.76 -20.03 9.03
CA THR A 88 -5.77 -20.69 10.33
C THR A 88 -6.93 -21.68 10.31
N PRO A 89 -6.69 -23.00 10.32
CA PRO A 89 -7.80 -23.93 10.45
C PRO A 89 -8.46 -23.61 11.76
N SER A 90 -9.75 -23.28 11.72
CA SER A 90 -10.60 -23.47 12.88
C SER A 90 -10.45 -24.95 13.19
N THR A 91 -9.67 -25.32 14.20
CA THR A 91 -9.72 -26.67 14.72
C THR A 91 -11.06 -26.73 15.43
N PRO A 92 -12.13 -27.35 14.90
CA PRO A 92 -13.07 -27.92 15.83
C PRO A 92 -12.25 -29.00 16.54
N THR A 93 -11.90 -28.76 17.79
CA THR A 93 -11.48 -29.83 18.69
C THR A 93 -12.70 -30.68 19.02
N ARG A 94 -13.36 -31.22 17.99
CA ARG A 94 -14.42 -32.22 18.09
C ARG A 94 -13.68 -33.56 18.13
N GLY A 95 -13.00 -33.82 19.25
CA GLY A 95 -12.18 -35.00 19.42
C GLY A 95 -11.08 -34.94 20.48
N ALA A 96 -10.82 -33.81 21.16
CA ALA A 96 -10.02 -33.85 22.39
C ALA A 96 -10.97 -34.16 23.54
N TRP A 97 -11.21 -35.45 23.72
CA TRP A 97 -11.50 -35.94 25.06
C TRP A 97 -10.36 -35.44 25.93
N SER A 98 -10.67 -34.65 26.95
CA SER A 98 -9.64 -34.29 27.93
C SER A 98 -9.09 -35.60 28.52
N GLU A 99 -7.81 -35.68 28.80
CA GLU A 99 -7.19 -36.85 29.46
C GLU A 99 -7.96 -37.27 30.72
N ALA A 100 -8.63 -36.29 31.38
CA ALA A 100 -9.53 -36.51 32.51
C ALA A 100 -10.81 -37.29 32.16
N GLU A 101 -11.35 -37.14 30.94
CA GLU A 101 -12.58 -37.81 30.50
C GLU A 101 -12.33 -39.28 30.10
N TRP A 102 -11.12 -39.59 29.61
CA TRP A 102 -10.69 -40.97 29.34
C TRP A 102 -10.48 -41.80 30.62
N LEU A 103 -9.94 -41.20 31.68
CA LEU A 103 -9.75 -41.88 32.97
C LEU A 103 -11.08 -42.26 33.62
N ILE A 104 -12.07 -41.37 33.57
CA ILE A 104 -13.39 -41.60 34.17
C ILE A 104 -14.13 -42.76 33.51
N LEU A 105 -13.96 -42.97 32.19
CA LEU A 105 -14.66 -44.02 31.45
C LEU A 105 -13.95 -45.38 31.47
N ASN A 106 -12.64 -45.41 31.70
CA ASN A 106 -11.88 -46.66 31.81
C ASN A 106 -11.80 -47.22 33.25
N GLU A 107 -12.13 -46.43 34.28
CA GLU A 107 -12.23 -46.93 35.66
C GLU A 107 -13.63 -47.51 36.00
N LEU A 108 -14.57 -47.47 35.05
CA LEU A 108 -15.93 -48.00 35.20
C LEU A 108 -16.19 -49.31 34.41
N ALA A 109 -15.14 -49.96 33.90
CA ALA A 109 -15.18 -51.27 33.25
C ALA A 109 -14.44 -52.33 34.09
#